data_AF-A0A6A6BWD7-F1
#
_entry.id   AF-A0A6A6BWD7-F1
#
_cell.length_a   1.000
_cell.length_b   1.000
_cell.length_c   1.000
_cell.angle_alpha   90.00
_cell.angle_beta   90.00
_cell.angle_gamma   90.00
#
_symmetry.space_group_name_H-M   'P 1'
#
loop_
_entity.id
_entity.type
_entity.pdbx_description
1 polymer ?
#
loop_
_entity_poly.entity_id
_entity_poly.type
_entity_poly.pdbx_seq_one_letter_code
_entity_poly.pdbx_strand_id
1 'polypeptide(L)'
;MAILPGSAEGLNAFLESLDDGDPMTSRHLVLSTFQGLHSRILVEKGQQKTVGRSKGKGKATATEVETNVPDVEDDEPNEPEDDQYEEDSSGPNALDDPTALDAVIDRFELLIPPDSFSMIFIDEGHRVKNPISKQTIALWLLVGKYVLMTATPSKASLLDLFGILRFGFKALQAKGEISTEPLTHQAYKSLYATFRDEYDHDLFAIPSEQRLDYLRALNPAGFRKLCRSERDARNVTNGTDILPLIMSLFMLRRSKGDTITAADQEVVIGSEIPPYQIINVELGMGPQQAMLYRGVEENVRQVEQQFRDALATGEALEKKLAKQAARKQRKKRKNDSSSSSSSSESDVNESDSDNDSPTAGKTKTDAEKPTEEVKLDDDETREALKRRRLAIASFNPRLDAFESRKIGCNAQTAHHRANAGTDSFDFIYNWTHDDFDVAPPNNRLDMAHYLSATSVKTQAVLAIIKHHLFDCDEKVIVWATEPPVLMQLEILLKILHIETVVIRAGKKNSERVQAEVDFNTNPKVKVILLSV
;
A
#
# COMPACT_ATOMS: atom_id res chain seq x y z
N MET A 1 0.55 -29.59 -8.41
CA MET A 1 1.72 -29.84 -7.54
C MET A 1 2.25 -28.47 -7.13
N ALA A 2 2.02 -28.05 -5.89
CA ALA A 2 2.51 -26.76 -5.42
C ALA A 2 3.94 -26.96 -4.94
N ILE A 3 4.92 -26.55 -5.73
CA ILE A 3 6.32 -26.47 -5.30
C ILE A 3 6.59 -24.99 -5.07
N LEU A 4 6.92 -24.63 -3.83
CA LEU A 4 7.47 -23.32 -3.50
C LEU A 4 8.99 -23.47 -3.52
N PRO A 5 9.68 -23.23 -4.65
CA PRO A 5 11.13 -23.13 -4.59
C PRO A 5 11.49 -21.93 -3.71
N GLY A 6 12.16 -22.20 -2.58
CA GLY A 6 12.61 -21.19 -1.63
C GLY A 6 13.71 -20.26 -2.15
N SER A 7 14.17 -20.44 -3.40
CA SER A 7 15.20 -19.61 -4.04
C SER A 7 14.98 -19.49 -5.55
N ALA A 8 15.54 -18.43 -6.16
CA ALA A 8 15.53 -18.24 -7.61
C ALA A 8 16.25 -19.40 -8.34
N GLU A 9 17.32 -19.95 -7.76
CA GLU A 9 18.03 -21.12 -8.28
C GLU A 9 17.13 -22.37 -8.28
N GLY A 10 16.40 -22.61 -7.20
CA GLY A 10 15.44 -23.72 -7.11
C GLY A 10 14.30 -23.57 -8.10
N LEU A 11 13.85 -22.33 -8.37
CA LEU A 11 12.82 -22.05 -9.37
C LEU A 11 13.34 -22.34 -10.78
N ASN A 12 14.54 -21.86 -11.12
CA ASN A 12 15.15 -22.14 -12.43
C ASN A 12 15.33 -23.64 -12.68
N ALA A 13 15.86 -24.38 -11.71
CA ALA A 13 16.04 -25.84 -11.83
C ALA A 13 14.70 -26.57 -12.03
N PHE A 14 13.63 -26.11 -11.37
CA PHE A 14 12.29 -26.65 -11.59
C PHE A 14 11.76 -26.31 -13.00
N LEU A 15 11.92 -25.06 -13.46
CA LEU A 15 11.48 -24.65 -14.79
C LEU A 15 12.19 -25.40 -15.91
N GLU A 16 13.48 -25.67 -15.76
CA GLU A 16 14.26 -26.50 -16.69
C GLU A 16 13.77 -27.95 -16.78
N SER A 17 13.08 -28.45 -15.74
CA SER A 17 12.51 -29.80 -15.73
C SER A 17 11.17 -29.93 -16.47
N LEU A 18 10.55 -28.80 -16.85
CA LEU A 18 9.27 -28.76 -17.53
C LEU A 18 9.44 -28.82 -19.05
N ASP A 19 8.62 -29.63 -19.73
CA ASP A 19 8.55 -29.68 -21.20
C ASP A 19 7.65 -28.54 -21.71
N ASP A 20 8.20 -27.66 -22.55
CA ASP A 20 7.50 -26.53 -23.16
C ASP A 20 6.47 -26.98 -24.22
N GLY A 21 6.61 -28.20 -24.75
CA GLY A 21 5.76 -28.76 -25.79
C GLY A 21 4.50 -29.47 -25.28
N ASP A 22 4.44 -29.83 -24.00
CA ASP A 22 3.28 -30.49 -23.40
C ASP A 22 2.39 -29.46 -22.69
N PRO A 23 1.12 -29.26 -23.11
CA PRO A 23 0.19 -28.33 -22.47
C PRO A 23 -0.12 -28.65 -20.99
N MET A 24 0.24 -29.85 -20.50
CA MET A 24 0.13 -30.24 -19.09
C MET A 24 1.36 -29.84 -18.27
N THR A 25 2.53 -29.66 -18.89
CA THR A 25 3.78 -29.19 -18.25
C THR A 25 4.22 -27.80 -18.72
N SER A 26 3.50 -27.20 -19.67
CA SER A 26 3.77 -25.87 -20.19
C SER A 26 3.95 -24.90 -19.03
N ARG A 27 5.00 -24.07 -19.11
CA ARG A 27 5.42 -23.14 -18.06
C ARG A 27 4.38 -22.04 -17.82
N HIS A 28 3.32 -22.39 -17.12
CA HIS A 28 2.25 -21.50 -16.68
C HIS A 28 2.55 -21.04 -15.26
N LEU A 29 2.54 -19.73 -15.05
CA LEU A 29 2.62 -19.14 -13.72
C LEU A 29 1.20 -18.75 -13.28
N VAL A 30 0.72 -19.31 -12.18
CA VAL A 30 -0.55 -18.91 -11.57
C VAL A 30 -0.26 -18.19 -10.26
N LEU A 31 -0.70 -16.94 -10.18
CA LEU A 31 -0.45 -16.04 -9.08
C LEU A 31 -1.77 -15.70 -8.39
N SER A 32 -2.14 -16.47 -7.35
CA SER A 32 -3.35 -16.21 -6.54
C SER A 32 -3.16 -15.05 -5.57
N THR A 33 -2.00 -15.02 -4.89
CA THR A 33 -1.57 -13.93 -4.00
C THR A 33 -0.08 -13.73 -4.19
N PHE A 34 0.33 -12.92 -5.16
CA PHE A 34 1.76 -12.72 -5.51
C PHE A 34 2.52 -11.78 -4.57
N GLN A 35 2.09 -11.71 -3.31
CA GLN A 35 2.86 -11.06 -2.26
C GLN A 35 4.22 -11.74 -2.17
N GLY A 36 5.29 -10.94 -2.18
CA GLY A 36 6.66 -11.45 -2.14
C GLY A 36 7.20 -12.04 -3.46
N LEU A 37 6.48 -12.01 -4.59
CA LEU A 37 7.07 -12.41 -5.87
C LEU A 37 8.33 -11.57 -6.16
N HIS A 38 8.20 -10.25 -6.02
CA HIS A 38 9.29 -9.31 -6.25
C HIS A 38 10.51 -9.57 -5.35
N SER A 39 10.33 -9.91 -4.08
CA SER A 39 11.47 -10.16 -3.17
C SER A 39 12.28 -11.41 -3.56
N ARG A 40 11.65 -12.35 -4.28
CA ARG A 40 12.24 -13.60 -4.75
C ARG A 40 12.89 -13.50 -6.12
N ILE A 41 12.33 -12.70 -7.04
CA ILE A 41 12.77 -12.68 -8.44
C ILE A 41 13.31 -11.34 -8.91
N LEU A 42 13.20 -10.26 -8.13
CA LEU A 42 13.60 -8.92 -8.53
C LEU A 42 14.79 -8.44 -7.67
N VAL A 43 15.79 -7.82 -8.30
CA VAL A 43 16.86 -7.10 -7.61
C VAL A 43 17.10 -5.74 -8.23
N GLU A 44 17.53 -4.78 -7.42
CA GLU A 44 17.93 -3.45 -7.90
C GLU A 44 19.39 -3.48 -8.36
N LYS A 45 19.63 -3.07 -9.61
CA LYS A 45 20.96 -3.00 -10.22
C LYS A 45 21.87 -2.10 -9.38
N GLY A 46 23.05 -2.61 -9.07
CA GLY A 46 24.04 -1.88 -8.27
C GLY A 46 23.91 -2.07 -6.76
N GLN A 47 22.79 -2.61 -6.25
CA GLN A 47 22.77 -3.19 -4.91
C GLN A 47 23.41 -4.57 -4.99
N GLN A 48 24.73 -4.65 -4.81
CA GLN A 48 25.34 -5.93 -4.47
C GLN A 48 24.67 -6.41 -3.18
N LYS A 49 23.79 -7.42 -3.28
CA LYS A 49 23.38 -8.24 -2.14
C LYS A 49 24.70 -8.78 -1.57
N THR A 50 25.25 -8.10 -0.58
CA THR A 50 26.03 -8.78 0.42
C THR A 50 25.04 -9.77 1.01
N VAL A 51 25.09 -11.02 0.55
CA VAL A 51 24.37 -12.14 1.16
C VAL A 51 25.06 -12.37 2.51
N GLY A 52 24.94 -11.37 3.38
CA GLY A 52 25.12 -11.53 4.79
C GLY A 52 23.93 -12.33 5.23
N ARG A 53 24.10 -13.66 5.27
CA ARG A 53 23.47 -14.47 6.32
C ARG A 53 23.55 -13.63 7.58
N SER A 54 22.44 -13.05 8.00
CA SER A 54 22.29 -12.46 9.32
C SER A 54 22.39 -13.62 10.30
N LYS A 55 23.63 -14.07 10.55
CA LYS A 55 23.95 -14.96 11.65
C LYS A 55 23.57 -14.17 12.89
N GLY A 56 22.37 -14.45 13.41
CA GLY A 56 22.02 -14.11 14.77
C GLY A 56 23.20 -14.48 15.65
N LYS A 57 23.69 -13.51 16.42
CA LYS A 57 24.72 -13.73 17.44
C LYS A 57 24.11 -14.57 18.57
N GLY A 58 23.86 -15.84 18.29
CA GLY A 58 23.60 -16.89 19.26
C GLY A 58 24.92 -17.62 19.50
N LYS A 59 25.50 -17.42 20.69
CA LYS A 59 26.70 -18.11 21.14
C LYS A 59 26.30 -19.54 21.53
N ALA A 60 26.30 -20.47 20.57
CA ALA A 60 26.06 -21.89 20.81
C ALA A 60 27.36 -22.69 20.68
N THR A 61 27.67 -23.41 21.74
CA THR A 61 28.73 -24.40 21.88
C THR A 61 28.60 -25.51 20.84
N ALA A 62 29.72 -25.87 20.21
CA ALA A 62 29.81 -26.97 19.27
C ALA A 62 29.57 -28.31 19.97
N THR A 63 28.59 -29.07 19.51
CA THR A 63 28.52 -30.52 19.69
C THR A 63 28.07 -31.09 18.36
N GLU A 64 28.94 -31.89 17.75
CA GLU A 64 28.71 -32.61 16.51
C GLU A 64 27.59 -33.65 16.73
N VAL A 65 26.47 -33.51 16.03
CA VAL A 65 25.48 -34.57 15.85
C VAL A 65 25.04 -34.59 14.40
N GLU A 66 24.96 -35.82 13.90
CA GLU A 66 24.73 -36.28 12.55
C GLU A 66 23.51 -35.68 11.83
N THR A 67 23.62 -35.72 10.51
CA THR A 67 22.63 -35.35 9.49
C THR A 67 21.27 -35.99 9.71
N ASN A 68 20.34 -35.21 10.25
CA ASN A 68 18.93 -35.27 9.87
C ASN A 68 18.56 -33.87 9.38
N VAL A 69 18.21 -33.77 8.10
CA VAL A 69 17.64 -32.56 7.50
C VAL A 69 16.30 -32.33 8.20
N PRO A 70 16.14 -31.27 9.01
CA PRO A 70 14.80 -30.89 9.44
C PRO A 70 14.14 -30.21 8.24
N ASP A 71 12.87 -30.52 8.00
CA ASP A 71 11.99 -29.68 7.19
C ASP A 71 12.11 -28.25 7.74
N VAL A 72 12.77 -27.38 6.97
CA VAL A 72 12.74 -25.94 7.21
C VAL A 72 11.36 -25.51 6.72
N GLU A 73 10.36 -25.64 7.60
CA GLU A 73 9.16 -24.85 7.47
C GLU A 73 9.60 -23.39 7.58
N ASP A 74 9.68 -22.71 6.43
CA ASP A 74 9.89 -21.26 6.32
C ASP A 74 8.70 -20.55 6.97
N ASP A 75 8.72 -20.54 8.31
CA ASP A 75 7.94 -19.70 9.21
C ASP A 75 8.51 -18.26 9.16
N GLU A 76 8.76 -17.72 7.96
CA GLU A 76 8.99 -16.28 7.87
C GLU A 76 7.70 -15.60 8.33
N PRO A 77 7.77 -14.73 9.37
CA PRO A 77 6.60 -13.99 9.79
C PRO A 77 6.10 -13.21 8.58
N ASN A 78 4.83 -13.40 8.22
CA ASN A 78 4.16 -12.63 7.18
C ASN A 78 4.54 -11.16 7.39
N GLU A 79 5.37 -10.61 6.49
CA GLU A 79 5.59 -9.17 6.46
C GLU A 79 4.21 -8.52 6.43
N PRO A 80 3.99 -7.47 7.26
CA PRO A 80 2.68 -6.89 7.42
C PRO A 80 2.06 -6.61 6.04
N GLU A 81 0.78 -6.98 5.88
CA GLU A 81 -0.06 -6.77 4.70
C GLU A 81 -0.27 -5.28 4.35
N ASP A 82 0.53 -4.40 4.93
CA ASP A 82 0.61 -3.00 4.61
C ASP A 82 1.31 -2.85 3.24
N ASP A 83 0.56 -3.18 2.18
CA ASP A 83 0.53 -2.38 0.94
C ASP A 83 0.01 -0.94 1.25
N GLN A 84 0.27 -0.40 2.46
CA GLN A 84 0.21 1.02 2.72
C GLN A 84 1.32 1.60 1.87
N TYR A 85 0.94 2.01 0.66
CA TYR A 85 1.49 3.12 -0.09
C TYR A 85 2.87 3.58 0.42
N GLU A 86 3.87 2.71 0.37
CA GLU A 86 5.19 3.17 -0.04
C GLU A 86 4.99 3.51 -1.52
N GLU A 87 4.25 4.59 -1.77
CA GLU A 87 4.56 5.49 -2.85
C GLU A 87 5.99 5.89 -2.58
N ASP A 88 6.90 5.05 -3.10
CA ASP A 88 8.29 5.39 -3.25
C ASP A 88 8.29 6.85 -3.69
N SER A 89 8.93 7.70 -2.89
CA SER A 89 9.04 9.17 -2.98
C SER A 89 9.38 9.76 -4.36
N SER A 90 9.44 8.94 -5.40
CA SER A 90 9.09 9.32 -6.76
C SER A 90 7.70 9.97 -6.80
N GLY A 91 7.65 11.27 -6.51
CA GLY A 91 6.41 12.03 -6.46
C GLY A 91 5.52 11.86 -7.70
N PRO A 92 4.30 12.40 -7.69
CA PRO A 92 3.25 12.21 -8.72
C PRO A 92 3.72 12.40 -10.19
N ASN A 93 4.85 13.08 -10.37
CA ASN A 93 5.51 13.31 -11.65
C ASN A 93 6.15 12.06 -12.29
N ALA A 94 6.55 11.03 -11.53
CA ALA A 94 7.24 9.86 -12.09
C ALA A 94 6.29 8.94 -12.86
N LEU A 95 5.04 8.86 -12.39
CA LEU A 95 3.99 8.37 -13.25
C LEU A 95 3.94 9.27 -14.48
N ASP A 96 3.97 10.60 -14.34
CA ASP A 96 3.59 11.54 -15.41
C ASP A 96 4.42 11.57 -16.69
N ASP A 97 5.64 11.06 -16.65
CA ASP A 97 6.53 10.92 -17.80
C ASP A 97 6.79 9.42 -18.09
N PRO A 98 6.37 8.89 -19.25
CA PRO A 98 6.70 7.52 -19.67
C PRO A 98 8.20 7.22 -19.57
N THR A 99 9.04 8.22 -19.86
CA THR A 99 10.49 8.12 -19.78
C THR A 99 10.97 7.93 -18.34
N ALA A 100 10.32 8.58 -17.37
CA ALA A 100 10.65 8.42 -15.96
C ALA A 100 10.27 7.02 -15.47
N LEU A 101 9.15 6.47 -15.94
CA LEU A 101 8.70 5.13 -15.59
C LEU A 101 9.62 4.05 -16.15
N ASP A 102 10.05 4.18 -17.41
CA ASP A 102 11.03 3.28 -18.00
C ASP A 102 12.38 3.38 -17.26
N ALA A 103 12.80 4.59 -16.87
CA ALA A 103 13.99 4.79 -16.05
C ALA A 103 13.88 4.19 -14.63
N VAL A 104 12.68 4.02 -14.08
CA VAL A 104 12.45 3.28 -12.82
C VAL A 104 12.56 1.78 -13.07
N ILE A 105 11.92 1.26 -14.11
CA ILE A 105 11.97 -0.16 -14.49
C ILE A 105 13.42 -0.60 -14.76
N ASP A 106 14.19 0.23 -15.46
CA ASP A 106 15.58 -0.05 -15.83
C ASP A 106 16.52 -0.21 -14.64
N ARG A 107 16.12 0.23 -13.44
CA ARG A 107 16.87 0.01 -12.19
C ARG A 107 16.77 -1.41 -11.70
N PHE A 108 15.82 -2.20 -12.18
CA PHE A 108 15.60 -3.55 -11.72
C PHE A 108 16.02 -4.58 -12.77
N GLU A 109 16.38 -5.77 -12.30
CA GLU A 109 16.62 -6.95 -13.13
C GLU A 109 16.00 -8.19 -12.49
N LEU A 110 15.63 -9.15 -13.34
CA LEU A 110 15.10 -10.43 -12.89
C LEU A 110 16.26 -11.39 -12.55
N LEU A 111 16.09 -12.14 -11.45
CA LEU A 111 16.97 -13.25 -11.06
C LEU A 111 16.70 -14.54 -11.86
N ILE A 112 15.66 -14.53 -12.70
CA ILE A 112 15.26 -15.62 -13.56
C ILE A 112 15.17 -15.11 -15.01
N PRO A 113 15.30 -15.99 -16.02
CA PRO A 113 15.10 -15.61 -17.42
C PRO A 113 13.74 -14.92 -17.64
N PRO A 114 13.65 -13.79 -18.36
CA PRO A 114 12.38 -13.11 -18.59
C PRO A 114 11.30 -13.98 -19.25
N ASP A 115 11.70 -14.88 -20.14
CA ASP A 115 10.86 -15.82 -20.89
C ASP A 115 10.60 -17.14 -20.16
N SER A 116 10.82 -17.17 -18.84
CA SER A 116 10.55 -18.34 -17.99
C SER A 116 9.12 -18.86 -18.06
N PHE A 117 8.15 -18.04 -18.48
CA PHE A 117 6.73 -18.40 -18.50
C PHE A 117 6.05 -18.01 -19.79
N SER A 118 5.34 -18.95 -20.41
CA SER A 118 4.57 -18.69 -21.64
C SER A 118 3.25 -17.95 -21.35
N MET A 119 2.66 -18.22 -20.18
CA MET A 119 1.41 -17.61 -19.73
C MET A 119 1.46 -17.33 -18.23
N ILE A 120 0.94 -16.16 -17.83
CA ILE A 120 0.93 -15.66 -16.47
C ILE A 120 -0.51 -15.29 -16.12
N PHE A 121 -1.11 -16.06 -15.21
CA PHE A 121 -2.42 -15.80 -14.63
C PHE A 121 -2.22 -14.98 -13.35
N ILE A 122 -2.87 -13.83 -13.27
CA ILE A 122 -2.81 -12.92 -12.13
C ILE A 122 -4.21 -12.83 -11.56
N ASP A 123 -4.43 -13.48 -10.42
CA ASP A 123 -5.62 -13.28 -9.59
C ASP A 123 -5.50 -11.95 -8.85
N GLU A 124 -6.64 -11.38 -8.48
CA GLU A 124 -6.72 -10.04 -7.90
C GLU A 124 -5.93 -8.99 -8.69
N GLY A 125 -6.07 -9.02 -10.02
CA GLY A 125 -5.33 -8.20 -10.98
C GLY A 125 -5.42 -6.69 -10.73
N HIS A 126 -6.34 -6.21 -9.90
CA HIS A 126 -6.37 -4.84 -9.41
C HIS A 126 -5.08 -4.42 -8.68
N ARG A 127 -4.27 -5.38 -8.20
CA ARG A 127 -2.97 -5.12 -7.57
C ARG A 127 -1.91 -4.58 -8.54
N VAL A 128 -2.05 -4.82 -9.84
CA VAL A 128 -1.10 -4.29 -10.86
C VAL A 128 -1.44 -2.86 -11.31
N LYS A 129 -2.44 -2.22 -10.69
CA LYS A 129 -2.87 -0.86 -11.01
C LYS A 129 -1.76 0.18 -10.89
N ASN A 130 -0.83 -0.02 -9.94
CA ASN A 130 0.30 0.86 -9.72
C ASN A 130 1.50 0.36 -10.56
N PRO A 131 1.88 1.06 -11.65
CA PRO A 131 2.94 0.60 -12.54
C PRO A 131 4.35 0.75 -11.96
N ILE A 132 4.54 1.54 -10.89
CA ILE A 132 5.85 1.72 -10.23
C ILE A 132 6.07 0.73 -9.08
N SER A 133 5.06 -0.02 -8.65
CA SER A 133 5.24 -0.98 -7.57
C SER A 133 6.25 -2.07 -8.00
N LYS A 134 7.11 -2.51 -7.07
CA LYS A 134 8.08 -3.58 -7.33
C LYS A 134 7.41 -4.86 -7.83
N GLN A 135 6.20 -5.15 -7.35
CA GLN A 135 5.40 -6.28 -7.82
C GLN A 135 5.03 -6.13 -9.30
N THR A 136 4.49 -4.97 -9.68
CA THR A 136 4.15 -4.68 -11.08
C THR A 136 5.39 -4.65 -11.97
N ILE A 137 6.52 -4.13 -11.49
CA ILE A 137 7.79 -4.13 -12.24
C ILE A 137 8.29 -5.56 -12.46
N ALA A 138 8.27 -6.41 -11.43
CA ALA A 138 8.67 -7.81 -11.56
C ALA A 138 7.82 -8.54 -12.62
N LEU A 139 6.50 -8.36 -12.56
CA LEU A 139 5.59 -8.88 -13.58
C LEU A 139 5.88 -8.27 -14.95
N TRP A 140 6.09 -6.95 -15.02
CA TRP A 140 6.38 -6.26 -16.28
C TRP A 140 7.66 -6.76 -16.94
N LEU A 141 8.68 -7.14 -16.18
CA LEU A 141 9.92 -7.66 -16.75
C LEU A 141 9.78 -9.09 -17.30
N LEU A 142 8.79 -9.85 -16.82
CA LEU A 142 8.47 -11.16 -17.39
C LEU A 142 7.91 -11.00 -18.83
N VAL A 143 8.27 -11.94 -19.68
CA VAL A 143 7.84 -12.03 -21.08
C VAL A 143 6.89 -13.22 -21.17
N GLY A 144 5.60 -12.94 -21.31
CA GLY A 144 4.56 -13.96 -21.41
C GLY A 144 3.22 -13.36 -21.80
N LYS A 145 2.22 -14.23 -22.03
CA LYS A 145 0.82 -13.81 -22.17
C LYS A 145 0.21 -13.59 -20.79
N TYR A 146 -0.50 -12.48 -20.60
CA TYR A 146 -1.11 -12.14 -19.32
C TYR A 146 -2.61 -12.42 -19.33
N VAL A 147 -3.10 -13.08 -18.29
CA VAL A 147 -4.53 -13.20 -17.98
C VAL A 147 -4.76 -12.57 -16.62
N LEU A 148 -5.46 -11.43 -16.62
CA LEU A 148 -5.79 -10.69 -15.41
C LEU A 148 -7.21 -11.06 -14.96
N MET A 149 -7.34 -11.61 -13.76
CA MET A 149 -8.62 -11.94 -13.15
C MET A 149 -8.84 -10.99 -11.98
N THR A 150 -9.98 -10.31 -11.95
CA THR A 150 -10.33 -9.42 -10.84
C THR A 150 -11.84 -9.24 -10.77
N ALA A 151 -12.39 -9.27 -9.56
CA ALA A 151 -13.79 -8.91 -9.33
C ALA A 151 -14.01 -7.39 -9.41
N THR A 152 -12.98 -6.60 -9.06
CA THR A 152 -13.05 -5.13 -9.00
C THR A 152 -11.90 -4.51 -9.80
N PRO A 153 -12.11 -4.14 -11.07
CA PRO A 153 -11.02 -3.71 -11.97
C PRO A 153 -10.42 -2.33 -11.62
N SER A 154 -11.18 -1.45 -10.98
CA SER A 154 -10.70 -0.17 -10.43
C SER A 154 -11.36 0.07 -9.07
N LYS A 155 -10.58 0.57 -8.11
CA LYS A 155 -11.06 0.83 -6.74
C LYS A 155 -11.24 2.32 -6.46
N ALA A 156 -10.43 3.21 -7.06
CA ALA A 156 -10.39 4.61 -6.66
C ALA A 156 -10.33 5.61 -7.83
N SER A 157 -9.70 5.26 -8.95
CA SER A 157 -9.49 6.18 -10.07
C SER A 157 -9.54 5.49 -11.42
N LEU A 158 -9.92 6.23 -12.47
CA LEU A 158 -9.74 5.78 -13.86
C LEU A 158 -8.27 5.54 -14.19
N LEU A 159 -7.36 6.26 -13.54
CA LEU A 159 -5.91 6.03 -13.68
C LEU A 159 -5.49 4.65 -13.18
N ASP A 160 -6.27 3.97 -12.32
CA ASP A 160 -5.96 2.59 -11.90
C ASP A 160 -5.92 1.62 -13.11
N LEU A 161 -6.72 1.89 -14.14
CA LEU A 161 -6.73 1.08 -15.37
C LEU A 161 -5.45 1.26 -16.19
N PHE A 162 -4.67 2.33 -15.99
CA PHE A 162 -3.43 2.56 -16.72
C PHE A 162 -2.45 1.40 -16.51
N GLY A 163 -2.23 0.97 -15.27
CA GLY A 163 -1.35 -0.16 -14.96
C GLY A 163 -1.79 -1.45 -15.64
N ILE A 164 -3.10 -1.74 -15.60
CA ILE A 164 -3.73 -2.91 -16.23
C ILE A 164 -3.56 -2.89 -17.76
N LEU A 165 -3.87 -1.74 -18.40
CA LEU A 165 -3.78 -1.58 -19.85
C LEU A 165 -2.36 -1.73 -20.38
N ARG A 166 -1.34 -1.35 -19.58
CA ARG A 166 0.07 -1.55 -19.99
C ARG A 166 0.37 -3.01 -20.28
N PHE A 167 -0.10 -3.95 -19.46
CA PHE A 167 0.12 -5.38 -19.70
C PHE A 167 -0.53 -5.88 -20.98
N GLY A 168 -1.80 -5.50 -21.21
CA GLY A 168 -2.50 -5.84 -22.45
C GLY A 168 -1.80 -5.26 -23.68
N PHE A 169 -1.37 -4.00 -23.59
CA PHE A 169 -0.72 -3.30 -24.70
C PHE A 169 0.70 -3.81 -25.00
N LYS A 170 1.49 -4.19 -23.97
CA LYS A 170 2.82 -4.77 -24.14
C LYS A 170 2.79 -6.00 -25.04
N ALA A 171 1.80 -6.88 -24.84
CA ALA A 171 1.63 -8.08 -25.65
C ALA A 171 1.34 -7.77 -27.12
N LEU A 172 0.62 -6.66 -27.40
CA LEU A 172 0.34 -6.20 -28.75
C LEU A 172 1.58 -5.57 -29.41
N GLN A 173 2.36 -4.78 -28.65
CA GLN A 173 3.61 -4.17 -29.13
C GLN A 173 4.67 -5.22 -29.48
N ALA A 174 4.81 -6.28 -28.68
CA ALA A 174 5.82 -7.32 -28.88
C ALA A 174 5.68 -8.04 -30.24
N LYS A 175 4.48 -8.03 -30.83
CA LYS A 175 4.22 -8.62 -32.16
C LYS A 175 4.49 -7.65 -33.31
N GLY A 176 4.82 -6.39 -33.03
CA GLY A 176 4.98 -5.34 -34.03
C GLY A 176 3.67 -4.96 -34.74
N GLU A 177 2.53 -5.38 -34.19
CA GLU A 177 1.21 -5.28 -34.84
C GLU A 177 0.56 -3.90 -34.69
N ILE A 178 1.02 -3.08 -33.73
CA ILE A 178 0.32 -1.85 -33.34
C ILE A 178 1.26 -0.65 -33.17
N SER A 179 0.82 0.49 -33.71
CA SER A 179 1.49 1.78 -33.54
C SER A 179 1.50 2.24 -32.07
N THR A 180 2.64 2.76 -31.63
CA THR A 180 2.81 3.36 -30.30
C THR A 180 2.24 4.77 -30.22
N GLU A 181 1.83 5.37 -31.35
CA GLU A 181 1.26 6.70 -31.39
C GLU A 181 -0.17 6.71 -30.81
N PRO A 182 -0.43 7.54 -29.78
CA PRO A 182 -1.76 7.68 -29.20
C PRO A 182 -2.79 8.17 -30.22
N LEU A 183 -3.99 7.59 -30.19
CA LEU A 183 -5.13 8.11 -30.93
C LEU A 183 -5.51 9.51 -30.42
N THR A 184 -6.02 10.35 -31.32
CA THR A 184 -6.63 11.63 -30.95
C THR A 184 -8.00 11.39 -30.32
N HIS A 185 -8.49 12.34 -29.52
CA HIS A 185 -9.83 12.24 -28.91
C HIS A 185 -10.92 12.05 -29.98
N GLN A 186 -10.83 12.76 -31.12
CA GLN A 186 -11.79 12.60 -32.22
C GLN A 186 -11.75 11.18 -32.83
N ALA A 187 -10.56 10.57 -32.91
CA ALA A 187 -10.42 9.20 -33.39
C ALA A 187 -11.07 8.19 -32.43
N TYR A 188 -10.88 8.35 -31.11
CA TYR A 188 -11.58 7.52 -30.11
C TYR A 188 -13.09 7.57 -30.27
N LYS A 189 -13.66 8.78 -30.39
CA LYS A 189 -15.10 8.97 -30.56
C LYS A 189 -15.63 8.31 -31.83
N SER A 190 -14.89 8.47 -32.94
CA SER A 190 -15.29 7.91 -34.22
C SER A 190 -15.25 6.38 -34.20
N LEU A 191 -14.20 5.80 -33.60
CA LEU A 191 -14.09 4.35 -33.40
C LEU A 191 -15.22 3.83 -32.51
N TYR A 192 -15.51 4.47 -31.39
CA TYR A 192 -16.58 4.00 -30.49
C TYR A 192 -17.97 4.09 -31.12
N ALA A 193 -18.28 5.19 -31.83
CA ALA A 193 -19.54 5.32 -32.54
C ALA A 193 -19.72 4.17 -33.54
N THR A 194 -18.69 3.87 -34.33
CA THR A 194 -18.68 2.74 -35.27
C THR A 194 -18.83 1.40 -34.55
N PHE A 195 -18.08 1.20 -33.44
CA PHE A 195 -18.13 -0.02 -32.64
C PHE A 195 -19.52 -0.32 -32.08
N ARG A 196 -20.20 0.72 -31.60
CA ARG A 196 -21.56 0.62 -31.07
C ARG A 196 -22.59 0.44 -32.18
N ASP A 197 -22.54 1.29 -33.20
CA ASP A 197 -23.63 1.41 -34.17
C ASP A 197 -23.57 0.32 -35.25
N GLU A 198 -22.36 -0.16 -35.62
CA GLU A 198 -22.19 -1.17 -36.67
C GLU A 198 -21.94 -2.59 -36.12
N TYR A 199 -21.28 -2.71 -34.96
CA TYR A 199 -20.78 -3.99 -34.45
C TYR A 199 -21.42 -4.43 -33.13
N ASP A 200 -22.34 -3.64 -32.56
CA ASP A 200 -23.02 -3.94 -31.29
C ASP A 200 -22.05 -4.34 -30.16
N HIS A 201 -20.91 -3.64 -30.09
CA HIS A 201 -19.83 -3.92 -29.15
C HIS A 201 -19.16 -5.31 -29.26
N ASP A 202 -19.33 -6.03 -30.37
CA ASP A 202 -18.64 -7.29 -30.63
C ASP A 202 -17.35 -7.07 -31.45
N LEU A 203 -16.19 -7.21 -30.79
CA LEU A 203 -14.87 -7.12 -31.44
C LEU A 203 -14.68 -8.17 -32.54
N PHE A 204 -15.33 -9.34 -32.42
CA PHE A 204 -15.20 -10.40 -33.40
C PHE A 204 -16.03 -10.15 -34.66
N ALA A 205 -17.08 -9.33 -34.57
CA ALA A 205 -17.84 -8.85 -35.72
C ALA A 205 -17.02 -7.89 -36.60
N ILE A 206 -15.99 -7.25 -36.04
CA ILE A 206 -15.09 -6.36 -36.78
C ILE A 206 -14.21 -7.18 -37.75
N PRO A 207 -14.10 -6.77 -39.04
CA PRO A 207 -13.19 -7.40 -39.99
C PRO A 207 -11.74 -7.42 -39.48
N SER A 208 -11.05 -8.54 -39.69
CA SER A 208 -9.71 -8.79 -39.12
C SER A 208 -8.69 -7.67 -39.37
N GLU A 209 -8.73 -7.09 -40.56
CA GLU A 209 -7.87 -6.02 -41.03
C GLU A 209 -8.10 -4.69 -40.32
N GLN A 210 -9.30 -4.47 -39.76
CA GLN A 210 -9.65 -3.25 -39.02
C GLN A 210 -9.45 -3.40 -37.51
N ARG A 211 -9.37 -4.62 -36.98
CA ARG A 211 -9.24 -4.86 -35.52
C ARG A 211 -8.03 -4.16 -34.90
N LEU A 212 -6.94 -4.03 -35.65
CA LEU A 212 -5.74 -3.33 -35.18
C LEU A 212 -6.02 -1.86 -34.83
N ASP A 213 -6.88 -1.17 -35.58
CA ASP A 213 -7.23 0.23 -35.30
C ASP A 213 -8.02 0.36 -34.00
N TYR A 214 -8.89 -0.60 -33.69
CA TYR A 214 -9.60 -0.66 -32.41
C TYR A 214 -8.65 -0.98 -31.27
N LEU A 215 -7.72 -1.91 -31.45
CA LEU A 215 -6.74 -2.26 -30.43
C LEU A 215 -5.76 -1.12 -30.10
N ARG A 216 -5.56 -0.14 -31.01
CA ARG A 216 -4.84 1.11 -30.70
C ARG A 216 -5.52 1.95 -29.62
N ALA A 217 -6.83 1.78 -29.40
CA ALA A 217 -7.55 2.42 -28.30
C ALA A 217 -7.07 1.94 -26.92
N LEU A 218 -6.39 0.80 -26.85
CA LEU A 218 -5.78 0.28 -25.61
C LEU A 218 -4.43 0.91 -25.28
N ASN A 219 -3.94 1.87 -26.09
CA ASN A 219 -2.65 2.53 -25.87
C ASN A 219 -2.64 3.27 -24.51
N PRO A 220 -1.78 2.86 -23.55
CA PRO A 220 -1.77 3.44 -22.21
C PRO A 220 -1.47 4.94 -22.19
N ALA A 221 -0.60 5.41 -23.09
CA ALA A 221 -0.27 6.83 -23.19
C ALA A 221 -1.47 7.66 -23.71
N GLY A 222 -2.25 7.09 -24.64
CA GLY A 222 -3.51 7.68 -25.10
C GLY A 222 -4.56 7.73 -24.01
N PHE A 223 -4.82 6.59 -23.36
CA PHE A 223 -5.76 6.50 -22.24
C PHE A 223 -5.45 7.50 -21.13
N ARG A 224 -4.16 7.63 -20.79
CA ARG A 224 -3.73 8.59 -19.78
C ARG A 224 -3.99 10.04 -20.16
N LYS A 225 -3.68 10.43 -21.41
CA LYS A 225 -3.95 11.78 -21.91
C LYS A 225 -5.45 12.10 -21.77
N LEU A 226 -6.32 11.12 -22.03
CA LEU A 226 -7.75 11.24 -21.84
C LEU A 226 -8.11 11.45 -20.36
N CYS A 227 -7.62 10.61 -19.45
CA CYS A 227 -7.88 10.74 -18.00
C CYS A 227 -7.41 12.10 -17.46
N ARG A 228 -6.31 12.66 -17.96
CA ARG A 228 -5.86 14.00 -17.54
C ARG A 228 -6.75 15.12 -18.04
N SER A 229 -7.29 14.99 -19.26
CA SER A 229 -8.26 15.95 -19.80
C SER A 229 -9.60 15.96 -19.04
N GLU A 230 -9.82 14.99 -18.13
CA GLU A 230 -10.97 14.97 -17.22
C GLU A 230 -10.76 15.75 -15.92
N ARG A 231 -9.52 16.11 -15.55
CA ARG A 231 -9.30 17.05 -14.41
C ARG A 231 -9.97 18.41 -14.66
N ASP A 232 -10.25 18.73 -15.92
CA ASP A 232 -11.26 19.70 -16.28
C ASP A 232 -12.64 19.03 -16.12
N ALA A 233 -13.21 19.18 -14.91
CA ALA A 233 -14.37 18.49 -14.31
C ALA A 233 -15.73 18.52 -15.08
N ARG A 234 -15.73 18.69 -16.40
CA ARG A 234 -16.92 18.76 -17.27
C ARG A 234 -16.98 17.68 -18.35
N ASN A 235 -15.95 16.86 -18.54
CA ASN A 235 -15.91 15.88 -19.63
C ASN A 235 -16.56 14.53 -19.26
N VAL A 236 -17.88 14.56 -18.99
CA VAL A 236 -18.74 13.37 -18.95
C VAL A 236 -18.56 12.49 -20.21
N THR A 237 -18.24 13.12 -21.34
CA THR A 237 -17.98 12.49 -22.64
C THR A 237 -16.86 11.45 -22.64
N ASN A 238 -15.80 11.59 -21.84
CA ASN A 238 -14.71 10.61 -21.85
C ASN A 238 -15.13 9.30 -21.17
N GLY A 239 -15.87 9.40 -20.07
CA GLY A 239 -16.44 8.25 -19.36
C GLY A 239 -17.55 7.53 -20.12
N THR A 240 -18.37 8.25 -20.91
CA THR A 240 -19.47 7.64 -21.67
C THR A 240 -19.06 7.13 -23.05
N ASP A 241 -18.10 7.77 -23.71
CA ASP A 241 -17.78 7.47 -25.12
C ASP A 241 -16.51 6.65 -25.29
N ILE A 242 -15.56 6.70 -24.35
CA ILE A 242 -14.25 6.08 -24.56
C ILE A 242 -14.05 4.88 -23.65
N LEU A 243 -14.48 4.99 -22.40
CA LEU A 243 -14.33 3.89 -21.45
C LEU A 243 -15.06 2.62 -21.92
N PRO A 244 -16.32 2.66 -22.42
CA PRO A 244 -16.97 1.43 -22.87
C PRO A 244 -16.23 0.75 -24.03
N LEU A 245 -15.66 1.53 -24.97
CA LEU A 245 -14.80 0.98 -26.02
C LEU A 245 -13.64 0.20 -25.43
N ILE A 246 -12.87 0.83 -24.54
CA ILE A 246 -11.71 0.22 -23.91
C ILE A 246 -12.11 -1.03 -23.14
N MET A 247 -13.12 -0.92 -22.27
CA MET A 247 -13.58 -2.04 -21.44
C MET A 247 -14.04 -3.22 -22.30
N SER A 248 -14.80 -3.01 -23.37
CA SER A 248 -15.25 -4.08 -24.26
C SER A 248 -14.13 -4.76 -25.03
N LEU A 249 -13.04 -4.05 -25.32
CA LEU A 249 -11.88 -4.61 -26.03
C LEU A 249 -10.97 -5.46 -25.13
N PHE A 250 -10.87 -5.14 -23.83
CA PHE A 250 -9.90 -5.80 -22.94
C PHE A 250 -10.53 -6.64 -21.81
N MET A 251 -11.79 -6.38 -21.43
CA MET A 251 -12.40 -6.96 -20.24
C MET A 251 -13.67 -7.74 -20.59
N LEU A 252 -13.67 -9.02 -20.19
CA LEU A 252 -14.89 -9.79 -20.08
C LEU A 252 -15.50 -9.57 -18.69
N ARG A 253 -16.68 -8.95 -18.62
CA ARG A 253 -17.45 -8.83 -17.37
C ARG A 253 -18.80 -9.49 -17.52
N ARG A 254 -19.22 -10.14 -16.44
CA ARG A 254 -20.55 -10.71 -16.26
C ARG A 254 -21.07 -10.31 -14.88
N SER A 255 -22.37 -10.12 -14.79
CA SER A 255 -23.06 -9.71 -13.57
C SER A 255 -24.07 -10.78 -13.17
N LYS A 256 -24.36 -10.86 -11.88
CA LYS A 256 -25.46 -11.69 -11.38
C LYS A 256 -26.77 -11.23 -12.02
N GLY A 257 -27.55 -12.17 -12.55
CA GLY A 257 -28.77 -11.92 -13.30
C GLY A 257 -28.59 -11.88 -14.82
N ASP A 258 -27.37 -11.76 -15.33
CA ASP A 258 -27.10 -11.88 -16.77
C ASP A 258 -27.41 -13.33 -17.23
N THR A 259 -27.91 -13.47 -18.46
CA THR A 259 -28.13 -14.78 -19.08
C THR A 259 -26.98 -15.10 -20.03
N ILE A 260 -26.42 -16.30 -19.91
CA ILE A 260 -25.40 -16.82 -20.83
C ILE A 260 -25.87 -18.13 -21.45
N THR A 261 -25.43 -18.41 -22.66
CA THR A 261 -25.61 -19.73 -23.28
C THR A 261 -24.43 -20.62 -22.93
N ALA A 262 -24.67 -21.71 -22.19
CA ALA A 262 -23.67 -22.73 -21.87
C ALA A 262 -24.21 -24.09 -22.29
N ALA A 263 -23.48 -24.79 -23.17
CA ALA A 263 -23.91 -26.09 -23.72
C ALA A 263 -25.35 -26.08 -24.28
N ASP A 264 -25.66 -25.07 -25.11
CA ASP A 264 -26.98 -24.83 -25.72
C ASP A 264 -28.13 -24.59 -24.71
N GLN A 265 -27.82 -24.33 -23.43
CA GLN A 265 -28.78 -23.96 -22.40
C GLN A 265 -28.57 -22.51 -21.96
N GLU A 266 -29.67 -21.77 -21.80
CA GLU A 266 -29.65 -20.47 -21.14
C GLU A 266 -29.50 -20.66 -19.63
N VAL A 267 -28.42 -20.11 -19.08
CA VAL A 267 -28.11 -20.13 -17.66
C VAL A 267 -28.11 -18.70 -17.16
N VAL A 268 -28.93 -18.42 -16.13
CA VAL A 268 -28.92 -17.13 -15.44
C VAL A 268 -27.84 -17.15 -14.37
N ILE A 269 -26.86 -16.26 -14.49
CA ILE A 269 -25.70 -16.20 -13.60
C ILE A 269 -26.13 -15.89 -12.17
N GLY A 270 -25.80 -16.77 -11.23
CA GLY A 270 -26.05 -16.59 -9.80
C GLY A 270 -27.52 -16.63 -9.42
N SER A 271 -28.37 -17.31 -10.20
CA SER A 271 -29.80 -17.48 -9.93
C SER A 271 -30.09 -18.13 -8.57
N GLU A 272 -29.15 -18.96 -8.10
CA GLU A 272 -29.16 -19.67 -6.82
C GLU A 272 -28.67 -18.81 -5.64
N ILE A 273 -28.01 -17.69 -5.92
CA ILE A 273 -27.49 -16.80 -4.88
C ILE A 273 -28.65 -15.89 -4.45
N PRO A 274 -29.05 -15.86 -3.17
CA PRO A 274 -30.08 -14.93 -2.71
C PRO A 274 -29.64 -13.47 -2.89
N PRO A 275 -30.56 -12.53 -3.12
CA PRO A 275 -30.22 -11.10 -3.08
C PRO A 275 -29.75 -10.73 -1.67
N TYR A 276 -28.69 -9.95 -1.57
CA TYR A 276 -28.26 -9.42 -0.28
C TYR A 276 -29.00 -8.11 0.02
N GLN A 277 -29.25 -7.85 1.30
CA GLN A 277 -29.80 -6.59 1.77
C GLN A 277 -28.70 -5.82 2.49
N ILE A 278 -28.51 -4.55 2.12
CA ILE A 278 -27.64 -3.63 2.87
C ILE A 278 -28.53 -2.83 3.82
N ILE A 279 -28.28 -2.97 5.12
CA ILE A 279 -28.93 -2.18 6.17
C ILE A 279 -27.86 -1.28 6.79
N ASN A 280 -28.03 0.03 6.62
CA ASN A 280 -27.16 1.01 7.24
C ASN A 280 -27.74 1.41 8.60
N VAL A 281 -26.96 1.23 9.66
CA VAL A 281 -27.32 1.63 11.02
C VAL A 281 -26.48 2.83 11.42
N GLU A 282 -27.12 3.99 11.54
CA GLU A 282 -26.46 5.20 12.02
C GLU A 282 -26.48 5.24 13.55
N LEU A 283 -25.29 5.33 14.15
CA LEU A 283 -25.12 5.35 15.60
C LEU A 283 -24.58 6.71 16.03
N GLY A 284 -25.28 7.36 16.97
CA GLY A 284 -24.77 8.56 17.63
C GLY A 284 -23.61 8.23 18.55
N MET A 285 -22.61 9.13 18.64
CA MET A 285 -21.53 8.99 19.62
C MET A 285 -22.07 9.13 21.05
N GLY A 286 -21.61 8.26 21.95
CA GLY A 286 -21.83 8.45 23.38
C GLY A 286 -21.10 9.69 23.92
N PRO A 287 -21.47 10.21 25.11
CA PRO A 287 -20.86 11.42 25.67
C PRO A 287 -19.33 11.35 25.81
N GLN A 288 -18.79 10.20 26.26
CA GLN A 288 -17.35 10.00 26.40
C GLN A 288 -16.63 9.93 25.04
N GLN A 289 -17.23 9.25 24.07
CA GLN A 289 -16.72 9.20 22.68
C GLN A 289 -16.67 10.59 22.08
N ALA A 290 -17.75 11.37 22.23
CA ALA A 290 -17.83 12.73 21.73
C ALA A 290 -16.80 13.65 22.39
N MET A 291 -16.56 13.51 23.70
CA MET A 291 -15.54 14.27 24.42
C MET A 291 -14.13 13.98 23.90
N LEU A 292 -13.78 12.71 23.73
CA LEU A 292 -12.46 12.32 23.21
C LEU A 292 -12.28 12.69 21.75
N TYR A 293 -13.31 12.50 20.92
CA TYR A 293 -13.28 12.93 19.54
C TYR A 293 -12.96 14.43 19.42
N ARG A 294 -13.63 15.27 20.22
CA ARG A 294 -13.33 16.71 20.29
C ARG A 294 -11.90 16.99 20.75
N GLY A 295 -11.42 16.26 21.75
CA GLY A 295 -10.04 16.41 22.25
C GLY A 295 -8.99 16.06 21.19
N VAL A 296 -9.19 14.96 20.45
CA VAL A 296 -8.30 14.59 19.34
C VAL A 296 -8.37 15.62 18.21
N GLU A 297 -9.57 16.08 17.85
CA GLU A 297 -9.77 17.12 16.83
C GLU A 297 -9.08 18.43 17.21
N GLU A 298 -9.22 18.88 18.46
CA GLU A 298 -8.59 20.09 18.97
C GLU A 298 -7.07 19.97 19.01
N ASN A 299 -6.53 18.86 19.53
CA ASN A 299 -5.08 18.61 19.56
C ASN A 299 -4.49 18.65 18.14
N VAL A 300 -5.17 18.03 17.18
CA VAL A 300 -4.69 18.04 15.80
C VAL A 300 -4.75 19.43 15.20
N ARG A 301 -5.81 20.19 15.46
CA ARG A 301 -5.91 21.59 15.02
C ARG A 301 -4.79 22.45 15.61
N GLN A 302 -4.40 22.22 16.87
CA GLN A 302 -3.28 22.90 17.50
C GLN A 302 -1.94 22.54 16.84
N VAL A 303 -1.69 21.26 16.55
CA VAL A 303 -0.47 20.81 15.86
C VAL A 303 -0.40 21.37 14.44
N GLU A 304 -1.51 21.35 13.68
CA GLU A 304 -1.59 21.95 12.35
C GLU A 304 -1.31 23.46 12.40
N GLN A 305 -1.82 24.16 13.41
CA GLN A 305 -1.56 25.59 13.60
C GLN A 305 -0.08 25.85 13.92
N GLN A 306 0.51 25.11 14.86
CA GLN A 306 1.93 25.21 15.20
C GLN A 306 2.82 24.97 13.99
N PHE A 307 2.47 23.99 13.14
CA PHE A 307 3.19 23.70 11.91
C PHE A 307 3.09 24.85 10.89
N ARG A 308 1.88 25.40 10.68
CA ARG A 308 1.70 26.58 9.82
C ARG A 308 2.50 27.77 10.32
N ASP A 309 2.52 27.99 11.63
CA ASP A 309 3.29 29.08 12.26
C ASP A 309 4.81 28.84 12.09
N ALA A 310 5.26 27.59 12.19
CA ALA A 310 6.65 27.20 11.95
C ALA A 310 7.06 27.39 10.48
N LEU A 311 6.23 26.98 9.52
CA LEU A 311 6.45 27.22 8.09
C LEU A 311 6.50 28.73 7.77
N ALA A 312 5.56 29.50 8.30
CA ALA A 312 5.56 30.96 8.14
C ALA A 312 6.83 31.61 8.72
N THR A 313 7.32 31.08 9.85
CA THR A 313 8.57 31.53 10.48
C THR A 313 9.80 31.11 9.68
N GLY A 314 9.82 29.89 9.13
CA GLY A 314 10.86 29.36 8.26
C GLY A 314 10.98 30.16 6.97
N GLU A 315 9.87 30.38 6.26
CA GLU A 315 9.83 31.25 5.08
C GLU A 315 10.30 32.68 5.42
N ALA A 316 9.92 33.22 6.57
CA ALA A 316 10.36 34.53 7.01
C ALA A 316 11.88 34.56 7.28
N LEU A 317 12.44 33.46 7.80
CA LEU A 317 13.88 33.30 8.02
C LEU A 317 14.63 33.21 6.68
N GLU A 318 14.16 32.40 5.74
CA GLU A 318 14.74 32.27 4.40
C GLU A 318 14.72 33.61 3.65
N LYS A 319 13.58 34.32 3.66
CA LYS A 319 13.44 35.66 3.08
C LYS A 319 14.43 36.65 3.73
N LYS A 320 14.66 36.56 5.05
CA LYS A 320 15.67 37.38 5.77
C LYS A 320 17.09 37.02 5.34
N LEU A 321 17.43 35.74 5.24
CA LEU A 321 18.76 35.26 4.82
C LEU A 321 19.05 35.65 3.36
N ALA A 322 18.11 35.47 2.45
CA ALA A 322 18.21 35.90 1.06
C ALA A 322 18.44 37.42 0.95
N LYS A 323 17.71 38.23 1.75
CA LYS A 323 17.90 39.68 1.82
C LYS A 323 19.28 40.08 2.37
N GLN A 324 19.80 39.35 3.35
CA GLN A 324 21.15 39.56 3.86
C GLN A 324 22.23 39.18 2.84
N ALA A 325 22.07 38.06 2.14
CA ALA A 325 22.97 37.62 1.07
C ALA A 325 23.02 38.64 -0.07
N ALA A 326 21.86 39.15 -0.51
CA ALA A 326 21.77 40.21 -1.52
C ALA A 326 22.47 41.51 -1.07
N ARG A 327 22.35 41.88 0.21
CA ARG A 327 23.07 43.04 0.79
C ARG A 327 24.59 42.82 0.80
N LYS A 328 25.07 41.63 1.17
CA LYS A 328 26.51 41.29 1.14
C LYS A 328 27.06 41.34 -0.29
N GLN A 329 26.34 40.78 -1.27
CA GLN A 329 26.74 40.86 -2.69
C GLN A 329 26.79 42.30 -3.21
N ARG A 330 25.83 43.15 -2.82
CA ARG A 330 25.81 44.57 -3.20
C ARG A 330 26.97 45.37 -2.60
N LYS A 331 27.38 45.06 -1.36
CA LYS A 331 28.57 45.65 -0.73
C LYS A 331 29.86 45.20 -1.43
N LYS A 332 29.98 43.90 -1.76
CA LYS A 332 31.12 43.37 -2.51
C LYS A 332 31.29 44.07 -3.87
N ARG A 333 30.21 44.20 -4.65
CA ARG A 333 30.21 44.93 -5.93
C ARG A 333 30.62 46.40 -5.80
N LYS A 334 30.27 47.09 -4.71
CA LYS A 334 30.68 48.48 -4.48
C LYS A 334 32.18 48.60 -4.19
N ASN A 335 32.75 47.67 -3.42
CA ASN A 335 34.18 47.68 -3.12
C ASN A 335 35.02 47.30 -4.36
N ASP A 336 34.55 46.35 -5.17
CA ASP A 336 35.22 45.95 -6.41
C ASP A 336 35.15 47.06 -7.49
N SER A 337 34.14 47.94 -7.44
CA SER A 337 34.03 49.10 -8.34
C SER A 337 34.88 50.31 -7.92
N SER A 338 35.51 50.30 -6.75
CA SER A 338 36.35 51.40 -6.25
C SER A 338 37.86 51.18 -6.41
N SER A 339 38.30 50.06 -7.00
CA SER A 339 39.73 49.74 -7.18
C SER A 339 40.23 49.92 -8.63
N SER A 340 39.50 50.66 -9.48
CA SER A 340 39.91 50.94 -10.87
C SER A 340 39.96 52.42 -11.17
N SER A 341 40.74 53.19 -10.40
CA SER A 341 41.23 54.51 -10.82
C SER A 341 42.33 55.02 -9.89
N SER A 342 43.60 54.76 -10.23
CA SER A 342 44.68 55.75 -10.18
C SER A 342 46.05 55.09 -10.40
N SER A 343 46.69 55.46 -11.50
CA SER A 343 48.10 55.28 -11.77
C SER A 343 48.71 56.66 -12.06
N SER A 344 49.64 57.12 -11.22
CA SER A 344 50.85 57.90 -11.58
C SER A 344 51.49 58.58 -10.35
N GLU A 345 52.75 58.20 -10.08
CA GLU A 345 53.93 59.03 -9.64
C GLU A 345 53.84 59.86 -8.34
N SER A 346 54.88 60.08 -7.51
CA SER A 346 56.24 59.57 -7.26
C SER A 346 56.74 60.23 -5.95
N ASP A 347 57.84 59.70 -5.39
CA ASP A 347 58.82 60.33 -4.48
C ASP A 347 58.74 60.26 -2.92
N VAL A 348 59.76 59.54 -2.41
CA VAL A 348 60.77 59.86 -1.36
C VAL A 348 60.31 60.45 -0.01
N ASN A 349 60.46 59.69 1.10
CA ASN A 349 61.50 59.89 2.15
C ASN A 349 61.36 58.93 3.35
N GLU A 350 62.53 58.63 3.93
CA GLU A 350 62.86 58.09 5.27
C GLU A 350 62.04 58.73 6.42
N SER A 351 61.84 58.20 7.63
CA SER A 351 62.57 57.26 8.49
C SER A 351 61.70 56.83 9.70
N ASP A 352 62.09 55.72 10.33
CA ASP A 352 62.06 55.37 11.77
C ASP A 352 60.78 55.57 12.61
N SER A 353 60.21 54.46 13.13
CA SER A 353 60.45 54.01 14.52
C SER A 353 59.47 52.90 14.96
N ASP A 354 60.08 51.83 15.49
CA ASP A 354 59.75 51.03 16.68
C ASP A 354 58.41 50.28 16.87
N ASN A 355 58.60 48.96 17.07
CA ASN A 355 58.05 48.10 18.13
C ASN A 355 56.53 48.04 18.37
N ASP A 356 55.89 46.91 18.05
CA ASP A 356 55.84 45.73 18.95
C ASP A 356 54.73 44.75 18.49
N SER A 357 55.11 43.48 18.32
CA SER A 357 54.23 42.30 18.44
C SER A 357 54.09 41.94 19.94
N PRO A 358 53.18 41.07 20.44
CA PRO A 358 52.46 39.98 19.76
C PRO A 358 50.95 39.91 20.15
N THR A 359 50.07 39.06 19.63
CA THR A 359 49.97 37.63 19.99
C THR A 359 48.90 36.95 19.14
N ALA A 360 49.24 35.75 18.67
CA ALA A 360 48.42 34.87 17.87
C ALA A 360 47.30 34.21 18.68
N GLY A 361 46.05 34.35 18.21
CA GLY A 361 44.91 33.53 18.63
C GLY A 361 44.54 32.56 17.50
N LYS A 362 44.96 31.31 17.60
CA LYS A 362 44.46 30.20 16.76
C LYS A 362 43.03 29.86 17.19
N THR A 363 42.03 30.31 16.45
CA THR A 363 40.67 29.76 16.53
C THR A 363 40.58 28.56 15.59
N LYS A 364 40.47 27.37 16.18
CA LYS A 364 39.99 26.16 15.52
C LYS A 364 38.58 26.42 14.99
N THR A 365 38.40 26.36 13.69
CA THR A 365 37.10 26.19 13.06
C THR A 365 36.71 24.72 13.22
N ASP A 366 35.93 24.43 14.26
CA ASP A 366 35.19 23.17 14.35
C ASP A 366 34.16 23.17 13.22
N ALA A 367 34.36 22.28 12.25
CA ALA A 367 33.38 22.01 11.21
C ALA A 367 32.16 21.36 11.89
N GLU A 368 31.09 22.15 12.03
CA GLU A 368 29.77 21.64 12.41
C GLU A 368 29.40 20.49 11.48
N LYS A 369 29.17 19.31 12.08
CA LYS A 369 28.54 18.19 11.39
C LYS A 369 27.21 18.67 10.82
N PRO A 370 26.87 18.30 9.57
CA PRO A 370 25.55 18.58 9.05
C PRO A 370 24.53 17.89 9.96
N THR A 371 23.70 18.71 10.60
CA THR A 371 22.46 18.27 11.26
C THR A 371 21.71 17.38 10.27
N GLU A 372 21.42 16.14 10.67
CA GLU A 372 20.48 15.27 9.97
C GLU A 372 19.23 16.10 9.65
N GLU A 373 18.97 16.29 8.36
CA GLU A 373 17.68 16.79 7.90
C GLU A 373 16.63 15.83 8.44
N VAL A 374 15.90 16.29 9.45
CA VAL A 374 14.65 15.67 9.88
C VAL A 374 13.77 15.69 8.64
N LYS A 375 13.67 14.54 7.96
CA LYS A 375 12.73 14.35 6.86
C LYS A 375 11.37 14.78 7.41
N LEU A 376 10.83 15.85 6.85
CA LEU A 376 9.47 16.27 7.11
C LEU A 376 8.59 15.07 6.72
N ASP A 377 8.06 14.38 7.73
CA ASP A 377 7.03 13.37 7.51
C ASP A 377 5.95 13.99 6.63
N ASP A 378 5.63 13.28 5.55
CA ASP A 378 4.72 13.72 4.51
C ASP A 378 3.39 14.18 5.14
N ASP A 379 2.89 15.34 4.73
CA ASP A 379 1.62 15.89 5.23
C ASP A 379 0.48 14.87 5.08
N GLU A 380 0.54 14.04 4.05
CA GLU A 380 -0.36 12.93 3.79
C GLU A 380 -0.29 11.82 4.85
N THR A 381 0.92 11.44 5.27
CA THR A 381 1.12 10.43 6.34
C THR A 381 0.52 10.93 7.66
N ARG A 382 0.69 12.23 7.96
CA ARG A 382 0.11 12.84 9.16
C ARG A 382 -1.42 12.90 9.11
N GLU A 383 -2.00 13.24 7.96
CA GLU A 383 -3.46 13.26 7.79
C GLU A 383 -4.05 11.85 7.87
N ALA A 384 -3.38 10.85 7.29
CA ALA A 384 -3.77 9.44 7.38
C ALA A 384 -3.76 8.96 8.85
N LEU A 385 -2.68 9.25 9.60
CA LEU A 385 -2.59 8.94 11.03
C LEU A 385 -3.68 9.65 11.85
N LYS A 386 -3.98 10.91 11.54
CA LYS A 386 -5.10 11.66 12.15
C LYS A 386 -6.43 10.94 11.91
N ARG A 387 -6.74 10.62 10.65
CA ARG A 387 -8.00 9.94 10.28
C ARG A 387 -8.10 8.57 10.96
N ARG A 388 -7.00 7.83 11.02
CA ARG A 388 -6.90 6.55 11.72
C ARG A 388 -7.21 6.70 13.22
N ARG A 389 -6.56 7.66 13.90
CA ARG A 389 -6.83 7.92 15.33
C ARG A 389 -8.26 8.36 15.59
N LEU A 390 -8.81 9.26 14.76
CA LEU A 390 -10.21 9.66 14.87
C LEU A 390 -11.17 8.49 14.64
N ALA A 391 -10.87 7.61 13.68
CA ALA A 391 -11.66 6.40 13.43
C ALA A 391 -11.66 5.46 14.65
N ILE A 392 -10.48 5.21 15.23
CA ILE A 392 -10.31 4.39 16.44
C ILE A 392 -11.02 5.02 17.64
N ALA A 393 -10.83 6.32 17.90
CA ALA A 393 -11.48 7.05 18.98
C ALA A 393 -13.01 7.06 18.83
N SER A 394 -13.51 7.20 17.60
CA SER A 394 -14.95 7.11 17.29
C SER A 394 -15.50 5.70 17.50
N PHE A 395 -14.65 4.67 17.39
CA PHE A 395 -15.03 3.29 17.65
C PHE A 395 -15.05 3.00 19.15
N ASN A 396 -13.90 3.11 19.81
CA ASN A 396 -13.79 2.92 21.25
C ASN A 396 -12.72 3.87 21.84
N PRO A 397 -13.12 4.77 22.77
CA PRO A 397 -12.23 5.61 23.58
C PRO A 397 -10.94 4.95 24.04
N ARG A 398 -11.06 3.70 24.46
CA ARG A 398 -9.98 2.94 25.08
C ARG A 398 -8.95 2.45 24.07
N LEU A 399 -9.35 2.22 22.83
CA LEU A 399 -8.42 1.86 21.78
C LEU A 399 -7.54 3.04 21.36
N ASP A 400 -8.00 4.29 21.49
CA ASP A 400 -7.13 5.45 21.29
C ASP A 400 -6.06 5.57 22.39
N ALA A 401 -6.42 5.26 23.64
CA ALA A 401 -5.44 5.16 24.73
C ALA A 401 -4.41 4.05 24.46
N PHE A 402 -4.86 2.88 23.97
CA PHE A 402 -4.00 1.78 23.55
C PHE A 402 -2.98 2.22 22.49
N GLU A 403 -3.44 2.83 21.39
CA GLU A 403 -2.56 3.28 20.30
C GLU A 403 -1.63 4.41 20.75
N SER A 404 -2.10 5.35 21.58
CA SER A 404 -1.27 6.43 22.10
C SER A 404 -0.09 5.91 22.94
N ARG A 405 -0.32 4.84 23.74
CA ARG A 405 0.73 4.22 24.55
C ARG A 405 1.68 3.35 23.72
N LYS A 406 1.21 2.79 22.61
CA LYS A 406 2.03 2.00 21.66
C LYS A 406 3.16 2.84 21.06
N ILE A 407 2.87 4.11 20.75
CA ILE A 407 3.84 5.05 20.15
C ILE A 407 4.97 5.43 21.14
N GLY A 408 4.74 5.29 22.45
CA GLY A 408 5.74 5.60 23.50
C GLY A 408 6.48 4.41 24.09
N CYS A 409 6.47 3.24 23.43
CA CYS A 409 6.87 1.98 24.08
C CYS A 409 8.39 1.77 24.28
N ASN A 410 8.76 1.57 25.55
CA ASN A 410 10.09 1.17 26.01
C ASN A 410 10.26 -0.37 26.04
N ALA A 411 11.47 -0.88 26.29
CA ALA A 411 11.80 -2.31 26.33
C ALA A 411 10.92 -3.18 27.26
N GLN A 412 10.36 -2.61 28.33
CA GLN A 412 9.40 -3.26 29.23
C GLN A 412 8.13 -3.70 28.49
N THR A 413 7.73 -2.95 27.47
CA THR A 413 6.51 -3.20 26.73
C THR A 413 6.67 -4.30 25.68
N ALA A 414 7.87 -4.42 25.12
CA ALA A 414 8.26 -5.58 24.30
C ALA A 414 8.28 -6.87 25.14
N HIS A 415 8.73 -6.79 26.40
CA HIS A 415 8.72 -7.92 27.34
C HIS A 415 7.30 -8.39 27.67
N HIS A 416 6.34 -7.47 27.87
CA HIS A 416 4.94 -7.84 28.09
C HIS A 416 4.30 -8.48 26.86
N ARG A 417 4.60 -8.00 25.64
CA ARG A 417 4.14 -8.66 24.40
C ARG A 417 4.72 -10.07 24.23
N ALA A 418 5.95 -10.31 24.66
CA ALA A 418 6.58 -11.61 24.56
C ALA A 418 6.00 -12.64 25.57
N ASN A 419 5.44 -12.17 26.68
CA ASN A 419 5.05 -13.03 27.81
C ASN A 419 3.54 -13.15 28.04
N ALA A 420 2.74 -12.14 27.71
CA ALA A 420 1.29 -12.21 27.80
C ALA A 420 0.75 -12.62 26.43
N GLY A 421 -0.05 -13.68 26.38
CA GLY A 421 -0.86 -13.93 25.19
C GLY A 421 -1.63 -12.66 24.86
N THR A 422 -1.50 -12.17 23.62
CA THR A 422 -2.13 -10.92 23.13
C THR A 422 -3.64 -10.92 23.24
N ASP A 423 -4.22 -12.09 23.51
CA ASP A 423 -5.65 -12.33 23.53
C ASP A 423 -6.23 -12.40 24.96
N SER A 424 -5.55 -11.80 25.94
CA SER A 424 -5.98 -11.75 27.34
C SER A 424 -6.64 -10.41 27.69
N PHE A 425 -7.64 -10.45 28.58
CA PHE A 425 -8.28 -9.24 29.10
C PHE A 425 -7.28 -8.33 29.83
N ASP A 426 -6.40 -8.91 30.64
CA ASP A 426 -5.39 -8.17 31.39
C ASP A 426 -4.46 -7.37 30.46
N PHE A 427 -4.14 -7.93 29.29
CA PHE A 427 -3.37 -7.23 28.27
C PHE A 427 -4.09 -5.96 27.79
N ILE A 428 -5.35 -6.05 27.38
CA ILE A 428 -6.09 -4.83 26.98
C ILE A 428 -6.26 -3.88 28.15
N TYR A 429 -6.69 -4.38 29.31
CA TYR A 429 -6.98 -3.55 30.48
C TYR A 429 -5.78 -2.69 30.89
N ASN A 430 -4.60 -3.28 31.05
CA ASN A 430 -3.39 -2.56 31.45
C ASN A 430 -2.97 -1.46 30.46
N TRP A 431 -3.36 -1.62 29.20
CA TRP A 431 -3.05 -0.66 28.15
C TRP A 431 -4.12 0.41 27.93
N THR A 432 -5.34 0.15 28.38
CA THR A 432 -6.46 1.08 28.18
C THR A 432 -6.92 1.76 29.46
N HIS A 433 -6.51 1.27 30.63
CA HIS A 433 -6.88 1.86 31.92
C HIS A 433 -5.94 3.03 32.26
N ASP A 434 -6.50 4.16 32.69
CA ASP A 434 -5.72 5.37 33.01
C ASP A 434 -4.93 5.26 34.32
N ASP A 435 -5.41 4.44 35.25
CA ASP A 435 -4.79 4.22 36.55
C ASP A 435 -4.16 2.82 36.64
N PHE A 436 -2.84 2.75 36.82
CA PHE A 436 -2.10 1.49 36.94
C PHE A 436 -2.26 0.82 38.31
N ASP A 437 -2.74 1.54 39.32
CA ASP A 437 -2.93 1.02 40.68
C ASP A 437 -4.28 0.31 40.84
N VAL A 438 -5.20 0.47 39.89
CA VAL A 438 -6.51 -0.19 39.91
C VAL A 438 -6.41 -1.58 39.28
N ALA A 439 -6.59 -2.60 40.11
CA ALA A 439 -6.61 -3.99 39.67
C ALA A 439 -7.71 -4.24 38.61
N PRO A 440 -7.45 -5.11 37.60
CA PRO A 440 -8.44 -5.47 36.61
C PRO A 440 -9.69 -6.10 37.26
N PRO A 441 -10.90 -5.85 36.73
CA PRO A 441 -12.09 -6.56 37.17
C PRO A 441 -11.87 -8.07 37.16
N ASN A 442 -12.25 -8.74 38.23
CA ASN A 442 -12.04 -10.18 38.39
C ASN A 442 -13.26 -11.03 37.97
N ASN A 443 -14.39 -10.40 37.66
CA ASN A 443 -15.60 -11.07 37.21
C ASN A 443 -15.92 -10.71 35.75
N ARG A 444 -16.48 -11.70 35.04
CA ARG A 444 -16.70 -11.63 33.60
C ARG A 444 -17.66 -10.52 33.18
N LEU A 445 -18.68 -10.23 34.00
CA LEU A 445 -19.66 -9.20 33.69
C LEU A 445 -19.01 -7.81 33.70
N ASP A 446 -18.19 -7.53 34.72
CA ASP A 446 -17.46 -6.28 34.82
C ASP A 446 -16.36 -6.17 33.76
N MET A 447 -15.70 -7.27 33.40
CA MET A 447 -14.76 -7.30 32.27
C MET A 447 -15.46 -6.98 30.93
N ALA A 448 -16.62 -7.60 30.67
CA ALA A 448 -17.40 -7.35 29.46
C ALA A 448 -17.93 -5.91 29.44
N HIS A 449 -18.53 -5.46 30.56
CA HIS A 449 -19.01 -4.10 30.74
C HIS A 449 -17.87 -3.10 30.58
N TYR A 450 -16.67 -3.40 31.09
CA TYR A 450 -15.49 -2.61 30.82
C TYR A 450 -15.33 -2.45 29.31
N LEU A 451 -15.13 -3.51 28.53
CA LEU A 451 -14.84 -3.39 27.10
C LEU A 451 -15.97 -2.73 26.27
N SER A 452 -17.24 -2.92 26.65
CA SER A 452 -18.38 -2.48 25.84
C SER A 452 -19.03 -1.15 26.27
N ALA A 453 -18.98 -0.76 27.55
CA ALA A 453 -19.80 0.36 28.07
C ALA A 453 -19.48 1.71 27.41
N THR A 454 -18.22 1.90 26.99
CA THR A 454 -17.75 3.16 26.42
C THR A 454 -17.93 3.27 24.90
N SER A 455 -18.41 2.21 24.24
CA SER A 455 -18.53 2.14 22.78
C SER A 455 -19.93 1.75 22.34
N VAL A 456 -20.68 2.73 21.80
CA VAL A 456 -22.01 2.49 21.23
C VAL A 456 -21.94 1.49 20.07
N LYS A 457 -20.86 1.54 19.26
CA LYS A 457 -20.63 0.58 18.17
C LYS A 457 -20.41 -0.84 18.69
N THR A 458 -19.62 -1.02 19.75
CA THR A 458 -19.41 -2.35 20.35
C THR A 458 -20.72 -2.90 20.92
N GLN A 459 -21.52 -2.06 21.57
CA GLN A 459 -22.84 -2.45 22.08
C GLN A 459 -23.79 -2.86 20.95
N ALA A 460 -23.83 -2.09 19.85
CA ALA A 460 -24.63 -2.42 18.68
C ALA A 460 -24.18 -3.73 18.02
N VAL A 461 -22.88 -3.94 17.84
CA VAL A 461 -22.33 -5.20 17.31
C VAL A 461 -22.71 -6.38 18.22
N LEU A 462 -22.61 -6.25 19.54
CA LEU A 462 -23.05 -7.30 20.47
C LEU A 462 -24.56 -7.57 20.37
N ALA A 463 -25.38 -6.54 20.19
CA ALA A 463 -26.82 -6.71 20.02
C ALA A 463 -27.15 -7.45 18.72
N ILE A 464 -26.46 -7.11 17.61
CA ILE A 464 -26.59 -7.79 16.32
C ILE A 464 -26.14 -9.25 16.44
N ILE A 465 -24.96 -9.49 17.01
CA ILE A 465 -24.44 -10.85 17.24
C ILE A 465 -25.44 -11.64 18.09
N LYS A 466 -25.95 -11.06 19.18
CA LYS A 466 -26.91 -11.73 20.05
C LYS A 466 -28.16 -12.14 19.26
N HIS A 467 -28.72 -11.22 18.48
CA HIS A 467 -29.93 -11.48 17.70
C HIS A 467 -29.70 -12.61 16.69
N HIS A 468 -28.68 -12.50 15.84
CA HIS A 468 -28.44 -13.49 14.80
C HIS A 468 -28.01 -14.84 15.38
N LEU A 469 -27.18 -14.89 16.42
CA LEU A 469 -26.72 -16.16 16.99
C LEU A 469 -27.77 -16.87 17.82
N PHE A 470 -28.46 -16.15 18.72
CA PHE A 470 -29.32 -16.78 19.73
C PHE A 470 -30.79 -16.76 19.34
N ASP A 471 -31.25 -15.74 18.62
CA ASP A 471 -32.66 -15.65 18.22
C ASP A 471 -32.89 -16.31 16.85
N CYS A 472 -31.92 -16.23 15.93
CA CYS A 472 -32.04 -16.73 14.56
C CYS A 472 -31.23 -18.01 14.24
N ASP A 473 -30.31 -18.43 15.13
CA ASP A 473 -29.35 -19.54 14.91
C ASP A 473 -28.44 -19.40 13.66
N GLU A 474 -28.14 -18.16 13.29
CA GLU A 474 -27.32 -17.81 12.13
C GLU A 474 -25.83 -17.66 12.50
N LYS A 475 -24.97 -17.81 11.49
CA LYS A 475 -23.54 -17.47 11.61
C LYS A 475 -23.33 -15.99 11.28
N VAL A 476 -22.40 -15.34 11.97
CA VAL A 476 -22.08 -13.92 11.80
C VAL A 476 -20.63 -13.74 11.39
N ILE A 477 -20.42 -12.95 10.34
CA ILE A 477 -19.12 -12.47 9.90
C ILE A 477 -18.99 -11.01 10.31
N VAL A 478 -17.94 -10.66 11.04
CA VAL A 478 -17.67 -9.28 11.47
C VAL A 478 -16.38 -8.80 10.84
N TRP A 479 -16.47 -7.77 10.00
CA TRP A 479 -15.30 -7.09 9.43
C TRP A 479 -14.93 -5.85 10.23
N ALA A 480 -13.63 -5.63 10.44
CA ALA A 480 -13.12 -4.34 10.88
C ALA A 480 -11.76 -4.05 10.24
N THR A 481 -11.55 -2.80 9.84
CA THR A 481 -10.29 -2.36 9.21
C THR A 481 -9.13 -2.37 10.20
N GLU A 482 -9.37 -2.02 11.46
CA GLU A 482 -8.31 -1.85 12.46
C GLU A 482 -8.09 -3.11 13.29
N PRO A 483 -6.90 -3.74 13.29
CA PRO A 483 -6.63 -4.94 14.09
C PRO A 483 -6.93 -4.81 15.60
N PRO A 484 -6.69 -3.66 16.27
CA PRO A 484 -7.06 -3.48 17.67
C PRO A 484 -8.56 -3.62 17.95
N VAL A 485 -9.42 -3.27 16.98
CA VAL A 485 -10.87 -3.45 17.10
C VAL A 485 -11.21 -4.94 17.13
N LEU A 486 -10.64 -5.73 16.22
CA LEU A 486 -10.85 -7.18 16.20
C LEU A 486 -10.32 -7.85 17.46
N MET A 487 -9.17 -7.42 17.98
CA MET A 487 -8.60 -7.92 19.23
C MET A 487 -9.52 -7.66 20.42
N GLN A 488 -10.08 -6.45 20.52
CA GLN A 488 -11.06 -6.13 21.57
C GLN A 488 -12.33 -6.99 21.45
N LEU A 489 -12.87 -7.14 20.24
CA LEU A 489 -14.06 -7.98 20.00
C LEU A 489 -13.78 -9.44 20.32
N GLU A 490 -12.62 -9.97 19.94
CA GLU A 490 -12.20 -11.33 20.25
C GLU A 490 -12.17 -11.58 21.76
N ILE A 491 -11.52 -10.70 22.52
CA ILE A 491 -11.44 -10.81 23.99
C ILE A 491 -12.84 -10.70 24.61
N LEU A 492 -13.66 -9.77 24.14
CA LEU A 492 -15.03 -9.60 24.62
C LEU A 492 -15.89 -10.86 24.37
N LEU A 493 -15.83 -11.43 23.16
CA LEU A 493 -16.56 -12.65 22.83
C LEU A 493 -16.05 -13.87 23.63
N LYS A 494 -14.73 -13.97 23.86
CA LYS A 494 -14.14 -14.99 24.76
C LYS A 494 -14.65 -14.85 26.19
N ILE A 495 -14.68 -13.62 26.73
CA ILE A 495 -15.25 -13.33 28.06
C ILE A 495 -16.72 -13.74 28.11
N LEU A 496 -17.47 -13.57 27.03
CA LEU A 496 -18.89 -13.96 26.94
C LEU A 496 -19.11 -15.45 26.62
N HIS A 497 -18.04 -16.24 26.44
CA HIS A 497 -18.09 -17.64 26.00
C HIS A 497 -18.81 -17.85 24.66
N ILE A 498 -18.59 -16.93 23.72
CA ILE A 498 -19.04 -17.08 22.34
C ILE A 498 -17.86 -17.65 21.54
N GLU A 499 -18.00 -18.87 21.03
CA GLU A 499 -16.97 -19.52 20.20
C GLU A 499 -16.78 -18.73 18.91
N THR A 500 -15.55 -18.22 18.74
CA THR A 500 -15.19 -17.26 17.71
C THR A 500 -13.83 -17.62 17.14
N VAL A 501 -13.68 -17.52 15.81
CA VAL A 501 -12.39 -17.59 15.13
C VAL A 501 -12.02 -16.24 14.54
N VAL A 502 -10.73 -15.98 14.38
CA VAL A 502 -10.23 -14.67 13.96
C VAL A 502 -9.18 -14.85 12.87
N ILE A 503 -9.34 -14.11 11.77
CA ILE A 503 -8.36 -13.95 10.71
C ILE A 503 -7.97 -12.48 10.70
N ARG A 504 -6.70 -12.18 11.01
CA ARG A 504 -6.16 -10.82 11.02
C ARG A 504 -4.72 -10.77 10.53
N ALA A 505 -4.24 -9.57 10.21
CA ALA A 505 -2.83 -9.31 9.94
C ALA A 505 -1.94 -9.87 11.08
N GLY A 506 -0.81 -10.47 10.71
CA GLY A 506 0.13 -11.09 11.65
C GLY A 506 -0.17 -12.54 12.03
N LYS A 507 -1.35 -13.10 11.69
CA LYS A 507 -1.57 -14.55 11.79
C LYS A 507 -0.87 -15.32 10.68
N LYS A 508 -0.35 -16.51 11.01
CA LYS A 508 0.25 -17.43 10.03
C LYS A 508 -0.82 -17.94 9.06
N ASN A 509 -0.42 -18.25 7.83
CA ASN A 509 -1.36 -18.75 6.82
C ASN A 509 -2.05 -20.06 7.26
N SER A 510 -1.33 -20.97 7.91
CA SER A 510 -1.90 -22.21 8.47
C SER A 510 -3.01 -21.94 9.48
N GLU A 511 -2.86 -20.94 10.36
CA GLU A 511 -3.89 -20.53 11.32
C GLU A 511 -5.11 -19.91 10.64
N ARG A 512 -4.90 -19.16 9.55
CA ARG A 512 -5.98 -18.56 8.76
C ARG A 512 -6.81 -19.64 8.07
N VAL A 513 -6.15 -20.62 7.44
CA VAL A 513 -6.80 -21.78 6.83
C VAL A 513 -7.55 -22.60 7.88
N GLN A 514 -6.95 -22.84 9.04
CA GLN A 514 -7.63 -23.57 10.12
C GLN A 514 -8.86 -22.81 10.63
N ALA A 515 -8.78 -21.49 10.80
CA ALA A 515 -9.91 -20.66 11.20
C ALA A 515 -11.06 -20.72 10.17
N GLU A 516 -10.75 -20.74 8.87
CA GLU A 516 -11.74 -20.92 7.80
C GLU A 516 -12.40 -22.30 7.87
N VAL A 517 -11.60 -23.36 8.02
CA VAL A 517 -12.11 -24.73 8.18
C VAL A 517 -13.00 -24.84 9.41
N ASP A 518 -12.57 -24.31 10.55
CA ASP A 518 -13.33 -24.31 11.80
C ASP A 518 -14.66 -23.57 11.66
N PHE A 519 -14.65 -22.37 11.06
CA PHE A 519 -15.88 -21.61 10.84
C PHE A 519 -16.85 -22.37 9.94
N ASN A 520 -16.37 -23.06 8.91
CA ASN A 520 -17.23 -23.78 7.97
C ASN A 520 -17.75 -25.12 8.53
N THR A 521 -16.94 -25.83 9.32
CA THR A 521 -17.22 -27.23 9.72
C THR A 521 -17.64 -27.40 11.17
N ASN A 522 -17.19 -26.55 12.09
CA ASN A 522 -17.53 -26.66 13.51
C ASN A 522 -18.87 -25.94 13.79
N PRO A 523 -19.94 -26.67 14.16
CA PRO A 523 -21.26 -26.06 14.39
C PRO A 523 -21.29 -25.11 15.60
N LYS A 524 -20.30 -25.20 16.51
CA LYS A 524 -20.20 -24.32 17.68
C LYS A 524 -19.59 -22.96 17.35
N VAL A 525 -18.73 -22.90 16.33
CA VAL A 525 -18.12 -21.64 15.87
C VAL A 525 -19.15 -20.90 15.03
N LYS A 526 -19.76 -19.88 15.63
CA LYS A 526 -20.84 -19.09 15.02
C LYS A 526 -20.40 -17.67 14.65
N VAL A 527 -19.23 -17.22 15.10
CA VAL A 527 -18.68 -15.90 14.76
C VAL A 527 -17.31 -16.06 14.12
N ILE A 528 -17.06 -15.32 13.05
CA ILE A 528 -15.72 -15.09 12.51
C ILE A 528 -15.43 -13.60 12.45
N LEU A 529 -14.25 -13.20 12.94
CA LEU A 529 -13.75 -11.84 12.90
C LEU A 529 -12.69 -11.72 11.81
N LEU A 530 -12.86 -10.80 10.87
CA LEU A 530 -12.00 -10.62 9.70
C LEU A 530 -11.43 -9.21 9.65
N SER A 531 -10.12 -9.07 9.43
CA SER A 531 -9.54 -7.79 8.97
C SER A 531 -9.71 -7.65 7.47
N VAL A 532 -10.01 -6.43 7.03
CA VAL A 532 -10.07 -6.06 5.61
C VAL A 532 -8.69 -5.75 5.08
#